data_AF-A0A972S166-F1
#
_entry.id   AF-A0A972S166-F1
#
_cell.length_a   1.000
_cell.length_b   1.000
_cell.length_c   1.000
_cell.angle_alpha   90.00
_cell.angle_beta   90.00
_cell.angle_gamma   90.00
#
_symmetry.space_group_name_H-M   'P 1'
#
loop_
_entity.id
_entity.type
_entity.pdbx_description
1 polymer ?
#
loop_
_entity_poly.entity_id
_entity_poly.type
_entity_poly.pdbx_seq_one_letter_code
_entity_poly.pdbx_strand_id
1 'polypeptide(L)'
;MTALKLNQKIDNTLLNKIKSLLEEEGIEGDFWIVKDKEVKNRYNIIIRAKNIKTTEKRIKKEIDIEKKIGSLIPDRHFLVIIHPA
;
A
#
# COMPACT_ATOMS: atom_id res chain seq x y z
N MET A 1 -13.34 -23.80 25.20
CA MET A 1 -12.69 -22.48 25.05
C MET A 1 -11.83 -22.54 23.80
N THR A 2 -12.27 -21.95 22.70
CA THR A 2 -11.41 -21.77 21.52
C THR A 2 -11.78 -20.43 20.88
N ALA A 3 -11.22 -19.36 21.45
CA ALA A 3 -11.26 -18.03 20.89
C ALA A 3 -10.00 -17.83 20.05
N LEU A 4 -10.14 -17.84 18.73
CA LEU A 4 -9.21 -17.19 17.81
C LEU A 4 -10.06 -16.42 16.80
N LYS A 5 -10.49 -15.23 17.25
CA LYS A 5 -11.15 -14.20 16.44
C LYS A 5 -10.08 -13.36 15.74
N LEU A 6 -10.44 -12.89 14.53
CA LEU A 6 -9.82 -11.86 13.66
C LEU A 6 -8.68 -12.33 12.71
N ASN A 7 -8.56 -11.85 11.46
CA ASN A 7 -9.26 -10.75 10.78
C ASN A 7 -9.36 -11.05 9.27
N GLN A 8 -10.56 -11.36 8.77
CA GLN A 8 -10.82 -11.58 7.34
C GLN A 8 -11.29 -10.33 6.59
N LYS A 9 -11.29 -9.16 7.23
CA LYS A 9 -11.45 -7.87 6.56
C LYS A 9 -10.09 -7.19 6.56
N ILE A 10 -9.61 -6.78 5.40
CA ILE A 10 -8.55 -5.78 5.31
C ILE A 10 -9.05 -4.60 6.14
N ASP A 11 -8.41 -4.31 7.28
CA ASP A 11 -8.83 -3.22 8.16
C ASP A 11 -9.02 -1.95 7.32
N ASN A 12 -10.21 -1.35 7.36
CA ASN A 12 -10.42 0.00 6.79
C ASN A 12 -9.41 0.99 7.38
N THR A 13 -8.93 0.74 8.60
CA THR A 13 -7.82 1.45 9.24
C THR A 13 -6.52 1.37 8.45
N LEU A 14 -6.19 0.21 7.86
CA LEU A 14 -5.00 0.04 7.02
C LEU A 14 -5.12 0.85 5.74
N LEU A 15 -6.29 0.78 5.11
CA LEU A 15 -6.57 1.49 3.87
C LEU A 15 -6.55 3.00 4.10
N ASN A 16 -7.12 3.49 5.20
CA ASN A 16 -7.04 4.89 5.59
C ASN A 16 -5.62 5.33 5.94
N LYS A 17 -4.83 4.51 6.64
CA LYS A 17 -3.41 4.83 6.93
C LYS A 17 -2.60 4.96 5.65
N ILE A 18 -2.76 4.02 4.72
CA ILE A 18 -2.08 4.06 3.43
C ILE A 18 -2.57 5.27 2.63
N LYS A 19 -3.88 5.55 2.62
CA LYS A 19 -4.44 6.75 1.98
C LYS A 19 -3.82 8.03 2.53
N SER A 20 -3.83 8.24 3.84
CA SER A 20 -3.24 9.43 4.46
C SER A 20 -1.76 9.55 4.14
N LEU A 21 -1.02 8.44 4.12
CA LEU A 21 0.39 8.44 3.75
C LEU A 21 0.61 8.89 2.30
N LEU A 22 -0.21 8.42 1.36
CA LEU A 22 -0.15 8.82 -0.04
C LEU A 22 -0.50 10.30 -0.21
N GLU A 23 -1.48 10.80 0.55
CA GLU A 23 -1.85 12.23 0.57
C GLU A 23 -0.74 13.09 1.18
N GLU A 24 -0.10 12.68 2.29
CA GLU A 24 1.07 13.37 2.88
C GLU A 24 2.27 13.38 1.93
N GLU A 25 2.46 12.30 1.18
CA GLU A 25 3.49 12.22 0.14
C GLU A 25 3.18 13.07 -1.11
N GLY A 26 2.00 13.70 -1.15
CA GLY A 26 1.54 14.54 -2.24
C GLY A 26 1.27 13.74 -3.51
N ILE A 27 0.85 12.48 -3.41
CA ILE A 27 0.57 11.63 -4.56
C ILE A 27 -0.91 11.79 -4.92
N GLU A 28 -1.15 12.54 -5.98
CA GLU A 28 -2.50 12.71 -6.50
C GLU A 28 -2.84 11.58 -7.46
N GLY A 29 -3.88 10.82 -7.15
CA GLY A 29 -4.22 9.64 -7.93
C GLY A 29 -5.19 8.70 -7.26
N ASP A 30 -5.45 7.61 -7.96
CA ASP A 30 -6.23 6.48 -7.44
C ASP A 30 -5.26 5.41 -6.94
N PHE A 31 -5.62 4.66 -5.90
CA PHE A 31 -4.83 3.50 -5.48
C PHE A 31 -5.72 2.33 -5.08
N TRP A 32 -5.18 1.12 -5.21
CA TRP A 32 -5.84 -0.14 -4.88
C TRP A 32 -4.89 -1.00 -4.06
N ILE A 33 -5.43 -1.67 -3.05
CA ILE A 33 -4.69 -2.64 -2.25
C ILE A 33 -5.28 -4.01 -2.54
N VAL A 34 -4.51 -4.86 -3.20
CA VAL A 34 -4.88 -6.23 -3.53
C VAL A 34 -4.16 -7.16 -2.57
N LYS A 35 -4.91 -7.90 -1.75
CA LYS A 35 -4.32 -8.95 -0.92
C LYS A 35 -3.96 -10.15 -1.81
N ASP A 36 -2.72 -10.60 -1.72
CA ASP A 36 -2.28 -11.82 -2.36
C ASP A 36 -3.00 -13.02 -1.73
N LYS A 37 -3.60 -13.87 -2.56
CA LYS A 37 -4.33 -15.05 -2.10
C LYS A 37 -3.42 -16.27 -1.92
N GLU A 38 -2.27 -16.28 -2.57
CA GLU A 38 -1.32 -17.40 -2.55
C GLU A 38 -0.26 -17.22 -1.46
N VAL A 39 0.17 -15.97 -1.22
CA VAL A 39 1.16 -15.64 -0.19
C VAL A 39 0.48 -15.04 1.04
N LYS A 40 0.58 -15.73 2.19
CA LYS A 40 0.08 -15.23 3.48
C LYS A 40 0.75 -13.88 3.79
N ASN A 41 -0.07 -12.92 4.23
CA ASN A 41 0.34 -11.56 4.61
C ASN A 41 1.00 -10.72 3.52
N ARG A 42 0.87 -11.07 2.23
CA ARG A 42 1.33 -10.22 1.13
C ARG A 42 0.20 -9.37 0.55
N TYR A 43 0.51 -8.12 0.25
CA TYR A 43 -0.39 -7.13 -0.29
C TYR A 43 0.31 -6.38 -1.42
N ASN A 44 -0.38 -6.21 -2.55
CA ASN A 44 0.09 -5.42 -3.68
C ASN A 44 -0.67 -4.10 -3.69
N ILE A 45 0.05 -2.98 -3.63
CA ILE A 45 -0.49 -1.64 -3.64
C ILE A 45 -0.24 -1.05 -5.02
N ILE A 46 -1.31 -0.86 -5.79
CA ILE A 46 -1.27 -0.32 -7.14
C ILE A 46 -1.70 1.14 -7.05
N ILE A 47 -0.85 2.09 -7.42
CA ILE A 47 -1.14 3.53 -7.31
C ILE A 47 -1.12 4.13 -8.71
N ARG A 48 -2.24 4.58 -9.24
CA ARG A 48 -2.30 5.40 -10.45
C ARG A 48 -2.09 6.87 -10.11
N ALA A 49 -0.84 7.30 -10.13
CA ALA A 49 -0.47 8.68 -9.89
C ALA A 49 -0.69 9.54 -11.16
N LYS A 50 -1.45 10.62 -11.02
CA LYS A 50 -1.67 11.65 -12.05
C LYS A 50 -0.52 12.66 -12.11
N ASN A 51 0.16 12.89 -11.00
CA ASN A 51 1.26 13.87 -10.93
C ASN A 51 2.66 13.26 -11.15
N ILE A 52 2.83 11.94 -11.02
CA ILE A 52 4.10 11.25 -11.25
C ILE A 52 4.16 10.74 -12.69
N LYS A 53 4.65 11.59 -13.59
CA LYS A 53 4.84 11.24 -15.01
C LYS A 53 6.22 10.66 -15.34
N THR A 54 7.21 10.90 -14.49
CA THR A 54 8.61 10.50 -14.71
C THR A 54 8.96 9.22 -13.96
N THR A 55 9.55 8.27 -14.68
CA THR A 55 9.94 6.95 -14.15
C THR A 55 10.89 7.06 -12.95
N GLU A 56 11.81 8.03 -12.96
CA GLU A 56 12.80 8.20 -11.89
C GLU A 56 12.17 8.66 -10.57
N LYS A 57 11.24 9.63 -10.63
CA LYS A 57 10.44 10.04 -9.46
C LYS A 57 9.53 8.90 -8.98
N ARG A 58 9.05 8.08 -9.91
CA ARG A 58 8.19 6.93 -9.65
C ARG A 58 8.89 5.88 -8.79
N ILE A 59 10.06 5.39 -9.23
CA ILE A 59 10.83 4.37 -8.52
C ILE A 59 11.22 4.87 -7.13
N LYS A 60 11.65 6.13 -7.02
CA LYS A 60 12.03 6.73 -5.73
C LYS A 60 10.84 6.76 -4.76
N LYS A 61 9.65 7.11 -5.24
CA LYS A 61 8.41 7.10 -4.44
C LYS A 61 7.92 5.67 -4.13
N GLU A 62 8.01 4.74 -5.09
CA GLU A 62 7.66 3.32 -4.87
C GLU A 62 8.44 2.76 -3.67
N ILE A 63 9.76 2.93 -3.63
CA ILE A 63 10.62 2.44 -2.54
C ILE A 63 10.33 3.16 -1.22
N ASP A 64 10.11 4.47 -1.24
CA ASP A 64 9.83 5.25 -0.01
C ASP A 64 8.50 4.84 0.63
N ILE A 65 7.44 4.76 -0.19
CA ILE A 65 6.11 4.32 0.25
C ILE A 65 6.17 2.88 0.74
N GLU A 66 6.86 1.98 0.02
CA GLU A 66 7.00 0.58 0.42
C GLU A 66 7.65 0.47 1.81
N LYS A 67 8.73 1.22 2.04
CA LYS A 67 9.38 1.28 3.37
C LYS A 67 8.46 1.85 4.43
N LYS A 68 7.77 2.96 4.16
CA LYS A 68 6.87 3.58 5.14
C LYS A 68 5.69 2.68 5.49
N ILE A 69 5.08 2.03 4.50
CA ILE A 69 3.97 1.10 4.71
C ILE A 69 4.45 -0.16 5.44
N GLY A 70 5.60 -0.72 5.05
CA GLY A 70 6.24 -1.82 5.77
C GLY A 70 6.57 -1.46 7.21
N SER A 71 7.01 -0.22 7.48
CA SER A 71 7.25 0.26 8.84
C SER A 71 5.96 0.47 9.64
N LEU A 72 4.88 0.89 8.99
CA LEU A 72 3.56 1.05 9.63
C LEU A 72 2.96 -0.30 10.02
N ILE A 73 3.21 -1.34 9.21
CA ILE A 73 2.64 -2.67 9.38
C ILE A 73 3.74 -3.73 9.17
N PRO A 74 4.63 -3.92 10.16
CA PRO A 74 5.82 -4.76 10.03
C PRO A 74 5.52 -6.26 9.84
N ASP A 75 4.29 -6.70 10.14
CA ASP A 75 3.87 -8.10 10.03
C ASP A 75 3.28 -8.45 8.65
N ARG A 76 3.32 -7.50 7.70
CA ARG A 76 2.75 -7.67 6.36
C ARG A 76 3.74 -7.19 5.30
N HIS A 77 3.86 -7.99 4.24
CA HIS A 77 4.64 -7.62 3.07
C HIS A 77 3.79 -6.79 2.12
N PHE A 78 4.28 -5.60 1.78
CA PHE A 78 3.65 -4.73 0.78
C PHE A 78 4.58 -4.63 -0.42
N LEU A 79 4.00 -4.76 -1.61
CA LEU A 79 4.67 -4.44 -2.86
C LEU A 79 4.00 -3.20 -3.42
N VAL A 80 4.74 -2.11 -3.61
CA VAL A 80 4.19 -0.87 -4.15
C VAL A 80 4.51 -0.75 -5.63
N ILE A 81 3.48 -0.55 -6.44
CA ILE A 81 3.58 -0.38 -7.89
C ILE A 81 2.83 0.88 -8.25
N ILE A 82 3.54 1.93 -8.65
CA ILE A 82 2.93 3.17 -9.12
C ILE A 82 2.77 3.06 -10.64
N HIS A 83 1.60 3.27 -11.23
CA HIS A 83 1.47 3.47 -12.67
C HIS A 83 1.28 4.96 -12.98
N PRO A 84 1.94 5.48 -14.03
CA PRO A 84 1.54 6.77 -14.59
C PRO A 84 0.12 6.64 -15.13
N ALA A 85 -0.75 7.58 -14.76
CA ALA A 85 -2.11 7.68 -15.28
C ALA A 85 -2.16 8.24 -16.71
#